data_AF-A0A0F9FPW3-F1
#
_entry.id   AF-A0A0F9FPW3-F1
#
_cell.length_a   1.000
_cell.length_b   1.000
_cell.length_c   1.000
_cell.angle_alpha   90.00
_cell.angle_beta   90.00
_cell.angle_gamma   90.00
#
_symmetry.space_group_name_H-M   'P 1'
#
loop_
_entity.id
_entity.type
_entity.pdbx_description
1 polymer ?
#
loop_
_entity_poly.entity_id
_entity_poly.type
_entity_poly.pdbx_seq_one_letter_code
_entity_poly.pdbx_strand_id
1 'polypeptide(L)'
;MVQLAFLQLASCFGCHQSLLNMNLGLLNVLPELDVKYFSEETFSDIKDGEITYGIIEGVARTKQETANAKLFRKKCVSIIALGACACYGGIKSLANLYDKNELIDSIKSSIDYTPDFEDFIVNIKD
;
A
#
# COMPACT_ATOMS: atom_id res chain seq x y z
N MET A 1 14.37 -18.48 8.94
CA MET A 1 13.27 -17.85 8.17
C MET A 1 13.57 -16.38 7.97
N VAL A 2 13.45 -15.92 6.72
CA VAL A 2 13.54 -14.51 6.33
C VAL A 2 12.24 -13.81 6.74
N GLN A 3 12.34 -12.70 7.45
CA GLN A 3 11.17 -11.91 7.87
C GLN A 3 10.69 -11.07 6.69
N LEU A 4 9.50 -11.38 6.18
CA LEU A 4 8.89 -10.72 5.03
C LEU A 4 7.58 -10.07 5.47
N ALA A 5 7.36 -8.82 5.09
CA ALA A 5 6.06 -8.19 5.30
C ALA A 5 5.52 -7.54 4.03
N PHE A 6 4.20 -7.54 3.90
CA PHE A 6 3.48 -6.91 2.81
C PHE A 6 2.68 -5.71 3.32
N LEU A 7 2.78 -4.58 2.63
CA LEU A 7 1.95 -3.41 2.83
C LEU A 7 1.20 -3.10 1.54
N GLN A 8 -0.12 -3.09 1.62
CA GLN A 8 -0.98 -2.64 0.53
C GLN A 8 -1.41 -1.20 0.79
N LEU A 9 -1.13 -0.32 -0.16
CA LEU A 9 -1.66 1.04 -0.23
C LEU A 9 -2.75 1.10 -1.31
N ALA A 10 -3.09 2.31 -1.78
CA ALA A 10 -4.06 2.49 -2.84
C ALA A 10 -3.58 1.76 -4.12
N SER A 11 -4.20 0.61 -4.37
CA SER A 11 -3.85 -0.32 -5.45
C SER A 11 -5.09 -1.06 -5.96
N CYS A 12 -4.88 -2.03 -6.86
CA CYS A 12 -5.88 -2.96 -7.36
C CYS A 12 -5.65 -4.42 -6.89
N PHE A 13 -4.67 -4.65 -6.00
CA PHE A 13 -4.23 -5.98 -5.55
C PHE A 13 -3.58 -6.86 -6.62
N GLY A 14 -3.32 -6.30 -7.80
CA GLY A 14 -2.81 -7.05 -8.94
C GLY A 14 -1.38 -7.59 -8.74
N CYS A 15 -0.55 -6.90 -7.95
CA CYS A 15 0.83 -7.36 -7.75
C CYS A 15 0.88 -8.54 -6.78
N HIS A 16 0.11 -8.48 -5.69
CA HIS A 16 -0.09 -9.62 -4.80
C HIS A 16 -0.74 -10.80 -5.53
N GLN A 17 -1.76 -10.57 -6.36
CA GLN A 17 -2.35 -11.63 -7.17
C GLN A 17 -1.35 -12.25 -8.14
N SER A 18 -0.49 -11.44 -8.77
CA SER A 18 0.57 -11.94 -9.65
C SER A 18 1.59 -12.81 -8.91
N LEU A 19 1.92 -12.48 -7.66
CA LEU A 19 2.77 -13.32 -6.81
C LEU A 19 2.08 -14.66 -6.51
N LEU A 20 0.80 -14.64 -6.15
CA LEU A 20 0.01 -15.85 -5.87
C LEU A 20 -0.14 -16.74 -7.11
N ASN A 21 -0.17 -16.15 -8.31
CA ASN A 21 -0.23 -16.89 -9.57
C ASN A 21 1.03 -17.73 -9.87
N MET A 22 2.08 -17.64 -9.05
CA MET A 22 3.21 -18.59 -9.09
C MET A 22 2.80 -20.00 -8.66
N ASN A 23 1.64 -20.17 -8.00
CA ASN A 23 1.06 -21.46 -7.62
C ASN A 23 2.09 -22.38 -6.93
N LEU A 24 2.35 -23.57 -7.49
CA LEU A 24 3.30 -24.55 -6.97
C LEU A 24 4.74 -24.02 -6.90
N GLY A 25 5.09 -22.98 -7.66
CA GLY A 25 6.39 -22.31 -7.58
C GLY A 25 6.68 -21.70 -6.20
N LEU A 26 5.64 -21.37 -5.43
CA LEU A 26 5.78 -20.85 -4.06
C LEU A 26 6.19 -21.94 -3.05
N LEU A 27 5.94 -23.23 -3.33
CA LEU A 27 6.21 -24.31 -2.37
C LEU A 27 7.68 -24.41 -1.99
N ASN A 28 8.59 -24.02 -2.88
CA ASN A 28 10.03 -24.05 -2.63
C ASN A 28 10.53 -22.85 -1.80
N VAL A 29 9.73 -21.79 -1.66
CA VAL A 29 10.16 -20.53 -1.03
C VAL A 29 9.42 -20.28 0.27
N LEU A 30 8.13 -20.62 0.36
CA LEU A 30 7.31 -20.40 1.55
C LEU A 30 7.92 -20.98 2.85
N PRO A 31 8.55 -22.17 2.88
CA PRO A 31 9.17 -22.70 4.11
C PRO A 31 10.32 -21.84 4.66
N GLU A 32 10.94 -21.02 3.81
CA GLU A 32 12.04 -20.14 4.19
C GLU A 32 11.57 -18.76 4.66
N LEU A 33 10.27 -18.45 4.54
CA LEU A 33 9.70 -17.14 4.81
C LEU A 33 8.82 -17.16 6.06
N ASP A 34 8.98 -16.14 6.90
CA ASP A 34 7.99 -15.76 7.91
C ASP A 34 7.25 -14.54 7.37
N VAL A 35 6.03 -14.78 6.86
CA VAL A 35 5.23 -13.79 6.13
C VAL A 35 4.21 -13.13 7.04
N LYS A 36 4.25 -11.80 7.10
CA LYS A 36 3.29 -10.99 7.87
C LYS A 36 2.60 -9.97 6.95
N TYR A 37 1.32 -9.69 7.19
CA TYR A 37 0.58 -8.65 6.44
C TYR A 37 0.41 -7.42 7.31
N PHE A 38 0.94 -6.28 6.87
CA PHE A 38 1.00 -5.07 7.67
C PHE A 38 -0.38 -4.44 7.89
N SER A 39 -0.74 -4.29 9.16
CA SER A 39 -1.73 -3.35 9.65
C SER A 39 -1.12 -2.58 10.82
N GLU A 40 -1.45 -1.30 10.98
CA GLU A 40 -0.87 -0.46 12.04
C GLU A 40 -1.07 -1.09 13.42
N GLU A 41 -2.27 -1.62 13.68
CA GLU A 41 -2.65 -2.25 14.95
C GLU A 41 -1.88 -3.56 15.23
N THR A 42 -1.54 -4.33 14.21
CA THR A 42 -0.86 -5.64 14.36
C THR A 42 0.66 -5.50 14.43
N PHE A 43 1.22 -4.35 14.07
CA PHE A 43 2.68 -4.16 13.91
C PHE A 43 3.28 -3.15 14.89
N SER A 44 2.50 -2.71 15.87
CA SER A 44 2.94 -1.90 17.00
C SER A 44 4.06 -2.58 17.80
N ASP A 45 3.97 -3.91 17.99
CA ASP A 45 4.92 -4.71 18.77
C ASP A 45 6.18 -5.14 18.00
N ILE A 46 6.21 -4.95 16.67
CA ILE A 46 7.38 -5.27 15.86
C ILE A 46 8.46 -4.22 16.08
N LYS A 47 9.71 -4.63 16.32
CA LYS A 47 10.82 -3.71 16.52
C LYS A 47 11.24 -3.05 15.20
N ASP A 48 11.81 -1.87 15.30
CA ASP A 48 12.38 -1.19 14.13
C ASP A 48 13.52 -2.04 13.54
N GLY A 49 13.52 -2.22 12.22
CA GLY A 49 14.46 -3.07 11.51
C GLY A 49 14.28 -4.59 11.69
N GLU A 50 13.20 -5.07 12.32
CA GLU A 50 12.96 -6.51 12.52
C GLU A 50 12.56 -7.23 11.21
N ILE A 51 11.90 -6.52 10.29
CA ILE A 51 11.46 -7.08 9.01
C ILE A 51 12.63 -7.00 8.02
N THR A 52 13.10 -8.14 7.52
CA THR A 52 14.24 -8.19 6.57
C THR A 52 13.88 -7.51 5.25
N TYR A 53 12.71 -7.87 4.67
CA TYR A 53 12.21 -7.27 3.44
C TYR A 53 10.76 -6.85 3.61
N GLY A 54 10.48 -5.57 3.34
CA GLY A 54 9.13 -5.05 3.20
C GLY A 54 8.75 -4.93 1.73
N ILE A 55 7.59 -5.44 1.34
CA ILE A 55 7.05 -5.30 -0.01
C ILE A 55 5.88 -4.32 0.04
N ILE A 56 5.94 -3.26 -0.76
CA ILE A 56 4.85 -2.28 -0.89
C ILE A 56 4.22 -2.42 -2.27
N GLU A 57 2.91 -2.66 -2.32
CA GLU A 57 2.08 -2.46 -3.51
C GLU A 57 1.24 -1.18 -3.36
N GLY A 58 1.10 -0.43 -4.44
CA GLY A 58 0.20 0.72 -4.50
C GLY A 58 0.88 2.04 -4.19
N VAL A 59 0.07 3.10 -4.19
CA VAL A 59 0.51 4.48 -3.97
C VAL A 59 -0.18 5.05 -2.74
N ALA A 60 0.53 5.84 -1.93
CA ALA A 60 -0.08 6.55 -0.82
C ALA A 60 -0.97 7.69 -1.35
N ARG A 61 -2.26 7.63 -1.04
CA ARG A 61 -3.29 8.60 -1.41
C ARG A 61 -4.03 9.16 -0.20
N THR A 62 -3.88 8.55 0.96
CA THR A 62 -4.44 9.05 2.21
C THR A 62 -3.38 9.37 3.27
N LYS A 63 -3.77 10.15 4.28
CA LYS A 63 -2.92 10.47 5.43
C LYS A 63 -2.53 9.19 6.16
N GLN A 64 -3.47 8.28 6.33
CA GLN A 64 -3.25 6.97 6.96
C GLN A 64 -2.29 6.11 6.13
N GLU A 65 -2.45 6.05 4.81
CA GLU A 65 -1.52 5.32 3.94
C GLU A 65 -0.09 5.89 4.01
N THR A 66 0.04 7.21 4.10
CA THR A 66 1.33 7.88 4.27
C THR A 66 1.95 7.57 5.63
N ALA A 67 1.15 7.56 6.70
CA ALA A 67 1.58 7.17 8.05
C ALA A 67 2.03 5.70 8.08
N ASN A 68 1.24 4.80 7.50
CA ASN A 68 1.55 3.38 7.39
C ASN A 68 2.84 3.14 6.61
N ALA A 69 3.05 3.81 5.47
CA ALA A 69 4.29 3.69 4.69
C ALA A 69 5.52 4.14 5.49
N LYS A 70 5.41 5.25 6.24
CA LYS A 70 6.49 5.75 7.11
C LYS A 70 6.77 4.78 8.27
N LEU A 71 5.74 4.26 8.92
CA LEU A 71 5.88 3.28 9.99
C LEU A 71 6.51 1.98 9.46
N PHE A 72 5.99 1.45 8.35
CA PHE A 72 6.51 0.28 7.67
C PHE A 72 7.99 0.42 7.32
N ARG A 73 8.41 1.60 6.85
CA ARG A 73 9.82 1.90 6.57
C ARG A 73 10.71 1.82 7.81
N LYS A 74 10.22 2.18 8.99
CA LYS A 74 10.98 2.00 10.24
C LYS A 74 11.12 0.52 10.62
N LYS A 75 10.07 -0.28 10.35
CA LYS A 75 10.06 -1.72 10.68
C LYS A 75 10.94 -2.56 9.73
N CYS A 76 11.20 -2.08 8.51
CA CYS A 76 11.93 -2.84 7.50
C CYS A 76 13.42 -2.45 7.38
N VAL A 77 14.29 -3.45 7.17
CA VAL A 77 15.69 -3.25 6.75
C VAL A 77 15.74 -2.77 5.30
N SER A 78 15.04 -3.46 4.40
CA SER A 78 14.95 -3.11 2.97
C SER A 78 13.50 -3.06 2.50
N ILE A 79 13.20 -2.19 1.54
CA ILE A 79 11.87 -2.09 0.92
C ILE A 79 11.96 -2.36 -0.56
N ILE A 80 10.99 -3.11 -1.06
CA ILE A 80 10.74 -3.38 -2.47
C ILE A 80 9.44 -2.68 -2.85
N ALA A 81 9.51 -1.72 -3.77
CA ALA A 81 8.34 -1.17 -4.43
C ALA A 81 7.89 -2.13 -5.54
N LEU A 82 6.73 -2.78 -5.35
CA LEU A 82 6.24 -3.80 -6.26
C LEU A 82 5.14 -3.23 -7.16
N GLY A 83 5.46 -3.16 -8.46
CA GLY A 83 4.52 -2.79 -9.53
C GLY A 83 4.48 -1.30 -9.86
N ALA A 84 3.83 -0.99 -10.99
CA ALA A 84 3.81 0.36 -11.55
C ALA A 84 3.19 1.41 -10.63
N CYS A 85 2.20 1.03 -9.82
CA CYS A 85 1.61 1.93 -8.82
C CYS A 85 2.64 2.34 -7.76
N ALA A 86 3.40 1.39 -7.21
CA ALA A 86 4.39 1.69 -6.17
C ALA A 86 5.61 2.43 -6.71
N CYS A 87 6.06 2.09 -7.92
CA CYS A 87 7.22 2.72 -8.54
C CYS A 87 6.92 4.11 -9.15
N TYR A 88 5.73 4.30 -9.72
CA TYR A 88 5.45 5.43 -10.61
C TYR A 88 4.07 6.09 -10.39
N GLY A 89 3.30 5.66 -9.38
CA GLY A 89 1.95 6.17 -9.09
C GLY A 89 0.81 5.45 -9.82
N GLY A 90 1.08 4.88 -10.99
CA GLY A 90 0.13 4.04 -11.74
C GLY A 90 -1.17 4.76 -12.13
N ILE A 91 -2.25 4.01 -12.38
CA ILE A 91 -3.52 4.60 -12.83
C ILE A 91 -4.12 5.60 -11.83
N LYS A 92 -3.87 5.40 -10.53
CA LYS A 92 -4.40 6.29 -9.48
C LYS A 92 -3.79 7.69 -9.57
N SER A 93 -2.56 7.85 -10.09
CA SER A 93 -1.94 9.18 -10.23
C SER A 93 -2.61 10.07 -11.28
N LEU A 94 -3.50 9.53 -12.14
CA LEU A 94 -4.29 10.34 -13.07
C LEU A 94 -5.16 11.37 -12.36
N ALA A 95 -5.57 11.12 -11.13
CA ALA A 95 -6.29 12.10 -10.32
C ALA A 95 -5.45 13.36 -10.02
N ASN A 96 -4.11 13.32 -10.16
CA ASN A 96 -3.25 14.50 -10.00
C ASN A 96 -3.41 15.51 -11.14
N LEU A 97 -4.13 15.16 -12.22
CA LEU A 97 -4.46 16.04 -13.34
C LEU A 97 -5.62 17.00 -13.04
N TYR A 98 -6.34 16.80 -11.93
CA TYR A 98 -7.54 17.55 -11.57
C TYR A 98 -7.39 18.20 -10.19
N ASP A 99 -8.24 19.19 -9.90
CA ASP A 99 -8.34 19.71 -8.54
C ASP A 99 -8.99 18.66 -7.62
N LYS A 100 -8.52 18.61 -6.37
CA LYS A 100 -8.99 17.63 -5.39
C LYS A 100 -10.48 17.82 -5.08
N ASN A 101 -10.93 19.07 -4.91
CA ASN A 101 -12.32 19.35 -4.57
C ASN A 101 -13.23 19.08 -5.77
N GLU A 102 -12.78 19.40 -7.00
CA GLU A 102 -13.51 19.05 -8.22
C GLU A 102 -13.76 17.53 -8.32
N LEU A 103 -12.75 16.71 -8.04
CA LEU A 103 -12.91 15.25 -8.03
C LEU A 103 -13.87 14.78 -6.94
N ILE A 104 -13.76 15.31 -5.71
CA ILE A 104 -14.67 14.98 -4.61
C ILE A 104 -16.12 15.34 -4.96
N ASP A 105 -16.34 16.56 -5.45
CA ASP A 105 -17.66 17.05 -5.81
C ASP A 105 -18.28 16.20 -6.94
N SER A 106 -17.49 15.78 -7.93
CA SER A 106 -17.96 14.90 -9.00
C SER A 106 -18.46 13.54 -8.47
N ILE A 107 -17.81 13.00 -7.43
CA ILE A 107 -18.22 11.74 -6.80
C ILE A 107 -19.51 11.97 -6.03
N LYS A 108 -19.58 13.02 -5.20
CA LYS A 108 -20.78 13.38 -4.42
C LYS A 108 -22.01 13.62 -5.27
N SER A 109 -21.85 14.22 -6.46
CA SER A 109 -22.96 14.43 -7.38
C SER A 109 -23.41 13.16 -8.11
N SER A 110 -22.60 12.10 -8.09
CA SER A 110 -22.84 10.88 -8.87
C SER A 110 -23.51 9.76 -8.10
N ILE A 111 -23.55 9.81 -6.76
CA ILE A 111 -24.14 8.76 -5.91
C ILE A 111 -24.91 9.35 -4.72
N ASP A 112 -26.04 8.72 -4.38
CA ASP A 112 -26.96 9.17 -3.31
C ASP A 112 -26.32 9.21 -1.91
N TYR A 113 -25.23 8.47 -1.72
CA TYR A 113 -24.48 8.45 -0.47
C TYR A 113 -22.98 8.38 -0.73
N THR A 114 -22.27 9.41 -0.30
CA THR A 114 -20.82 9.42 -0.11
C THR A 114 -20.52 9.54 1.38
N PRO A 115 -19.70 8.65 1.97
CA PRO A 115 -19.18 8.89 3.31
C PRO A 115 -18.29 10.14 3.34
N ASP A 116 -18.08 10.73 4.51
CA ASP A 116 -17.13 11.83 4.67
C ASP A 116 -15.70 11.27 4.54
N PHE A 117 -15.09 11.40 3.36
CA PHE A 117 -13.78 10.81 3.02
C PHE A 117 -12.70 11.85 2.69
N GLU A 118 -13.05 13.14 2.70
CA GLU A 118 -12.24 14.25 2.19
C GLU A 118 -10.98 14.47 3.03
N ASP A 119 -11.15 14.39 4.36
CA ASP A 119 -10.07 14.61 5.33
C ASP A 119 -8.98 13.55 5.27
N PHE A 120 -9.30 12.40 4.67
CA PHE A 120 -8.36 11.31 4.47
C PHE A 120 -7.49 11.52 3.23
N ILE A 121 -7.97 12.20 2.19
CA ILE A 121 -7.26 12.34 0.92
C ILE A 121 -6.07 13.30 1.04
N VAL A 122 -4.90 12.83 0.59
CA VAL A 122 -3.70 13.64 0.43
C VAL A 122 -3.59 14.07 -1.03
N ASN A 123 -3.30 15.37 -1.25
CA ASN A 123 -2.81 15.84 -2.52
C ASN A 123 -1.29 15.68 -2.51
N ILE A 124 -0.70 15.04 -3.52
CA ILE A 124 0.77 14.86 -3.60
C ILE A 124 1.50 16.21 -3.74
N LYS A 125 0.79 17.26 -4.15
CA LYS A 125 1.33 18.63 -4.20
C LYS A 125 1.41 19.32 -2.83
N ASP A 126 0.74 18.78 -1.81
CA ASP A 126 0.77 19.25 -0.41
C ASP A 126 1.81 18.46 0.41
#